data_AF-A0A7J6WKA7-F1
#
_entry.id   AF-A0A7J6WKA7-F1
#
_cell.length_a   1.000
_cell.length_b   1.000
_cell.length_c   1.000
_cell.angle_alpha   90.00
_cell.angle_beta   90.00
_cell.angle_gamma   90.00
#
_symmetry.space_group_name_H-M   'P 1'
#
loop_
_entity.id
_entity.type
_entity.pdbx_description
1 polymer ?
#
loop_
_entity_poly.entity_id
_entity_poly.type
_entity_poly.pdbx_seq_one_letter_code
_entity_poly.pdbx_strand_id
1 'polypeptide(L)'
;MVKLPVNRDTDVIMLINKEDVFIPDDLLLVDLFEKSSPNPIFIWYPQPSSVSMPRTKLHEIYGSIGVLPISKSVQRKESSTLDCEIKEVSPREALIKRELIRLVLGYLSDPSINMDANKRQLSVKALLDVNVFETEGLISVSYSLSLSSGKNINATACEMIRWERETSKLFSQKIERLSGQKDRIQFATYFAQAIAEGLLWEKEDRIAELSELIKLGWLLDFEEEAIAFLLKTKNLQIFMEDEEFLKSAFSTLPGEAK
;
A
#
# COMPACT_ATOMS: atom_id res chain seq x y z
N MET A 1 30.88 22.97 -3.06
CA MET A 1 29.52 22.74 -2.55
C MET A 1 28.55 23.04 -3.69
N VAL A 2 27.86 22.03 -4.22
CA VAL A 2 26.92 22.22 -5.33
C VAL A 2 25.57 22.59 -4.76
N LYS A 3 24.99 23.70 -5.21
CA LYS A 3 23.63 24.10 -4.85
C LYS A 3 22.68 23.83 -6.01
N LEU A 4 21.48 23.38 -5.71
CA LEU A 4 20.45 23.03 -6.67
C LEU A 4 19.20 23.90 -6.52
N PRO A 5 18.50 24.17 -7.63
CA PRO A 5 17.28 24.94 -7.61
C PRO A 5 16.14 24.11 -6.98
N VAL A 6 15.38 24.74 -6.09
CA VAL A 6 14.17 24.21 -5.46
C VAL A 6 13.06 25.24 -5.47
N ASN A 7 11.80 24.81 -5.42
CA ASN A 7 10.63 25.68 -5.37
C ASN A 7 9.51 25.04 -4.52
N ARG A 8 8.66 25.86 -3.90
CA ARG A 8 7.51 25.50 -3.07
C ARG A 8 6.24 26.27 -3.48
N ASP A 9 6.06 26.50 -4.78
CA ASP A 9 4.94 27.26 -5.40
C ASP A 9 5.02 28.79 -5.34
N THR A 10 6.17 29.36 -4.97
CA THR A 10 6.44 30.79 -5.16
C THR A 10 7.19 31.02 -6.48
N ASP A 11 7.02 32.15 -7.15
CA ASP A 11 7.84 32.51 -8.33
C ASP A 11 9.35 32.67 -8.00
N VAL A 12 9.75 32.44 -6.75
CA VAL A 12 11.12 32.52 -6.25
C VAL A 12 11.77 31.14 -6.23
N ILE A 13 12.79 30.95 -7.06
CA ILE A 13 13.67 29.77 -7.02
C ILE A 13 14.74 29.97 -5.96
N MET A 14 14.87 29.01 -5.05
CA MET A 14 15.92 29.00 -4.01
C MET A 14 17.04 28.03 -4.38
N LEU A 15 18.25 28.29 -3.89
CA LEU A 15 19.41 27.41 -4.09
C LEU A 15 19.78 26.72 -2.77
N ILE A 16 19.52 25.43 -2.68
CA ILE A 16 19.80 24.59 -1.50
C ILE A 16 20.96 23.64 -1.80
N ASN A 17 21.71 23.26 -0.76
CA ASN A 17 22.78 22.28 -0.89
C ASN A 17 22.23 20.96 -1.44
N LYS A 18 22.92 20.41 -2.44
CA LYS A 18 22.54 19.17 -3.12
C LYS A 18 22.17 18.04 -2.14
N GLU A 19 22.89 17.97 -1.02
CA GLU A 19 22.78 16.91 -0.04
C GLU A 19 21.51 16.99 0.85
N ASP A 20 20.76 18.07 0.74
CA ASP A 20 19.49 18.32 1.45
C ASP A 20 18.29 18.42 0.46
N VAL A 21 18.48 18.02 -0.80
CA VAL A 21 17.47 18.07 -1.86
C VAL A 21 17.22 16.66 -2.42
N PHE A 22 15.96 16.37 -2.74
CA PHE A 22 15.52 15.05 -3.20
C PHE A 22 14.80 15.12 -4.55
N ILE A 23 14.85 14.02 -5.28
CA ILE A 23 14.05 13.81 -6.49
C ILE A 23 12.63 13.39 -6.06
N PRO A 24 11.57 14.10 -6.49
CA PRO A 24 10.18 13.80 -6.14
C PRO A 24 9.65 12.66 -7.03
N ASP A 25 10.09 11.43 -6.77
CA ASP A 25 9.71 10.22 -7.51
C ASP A 25 8.47 9.50 -6.94
N ASP A 26 8.04 9.86 -5.73
CA ASP A 26 6.85 9.35 -5.06
C ASP A 26 5.94 10.51 -4.64
N LEU A 27 4.75 10.60 -5.23
CA LEU A 27 3.83 11.71 -5.00
C LEU A 27 3.20 11.72 -3.61
N LEU A 28 3.00 10.55 -2.98
CA LEU A 28 2.45 10.49 -1.62
C LEU A 28 3.47 10.96 -0.60
N LEU A 29 4.74 10.57 -0.78
CA LEU A 29 5.83 11.07 0.07
C LEU A 29 6.08 12.57 -0.18
N VAL A 30 5.97 13.03 -1.41
CA VAL A 30 6.07 14.47 -1.74
C VAL A 30 5.00 15.26 -1.00
N ASP A 31 3.72 14.90 -1.16
CA ASP A 31 2.61 15.57 -0.47
C ASP A 31 2.77 15.57 1.06
N LEU A 32 3.31 14.49 1.62
CA LEU A 32 3.53 14.32 3.05
C LEU A 32 4.64 15.24 3.57
N PHE A 33 5.80 15.26 2.90
CA PHE A 33 6.95 16.03 3.35
C PHE A 33 6.86 17.51 2.97
N GLU A 34 6.14 17.87 1.91
CA GLU A 34 5.85 19.27 1.59
C GLU A 34 5.00 19.93 2.68
N LYS A 35 4.09 19.19 3.33
CA LYS A 35 3.30 19.71 4.47
C LYS A 35 4.12 19.80 5.75
N SER A 36 5.09 18.90 5.92
CA SER A 36 5.83 18.73 7.19
C SER A 36 7.13 19.55 7.25
N SER A 37 7.74 19.86 6.11
CA SER A 37 8.98 20.64 6.03
C SER A 37 8.69 22.14 5.98
N PRO A 38 9.37 23.01 6.74
CA PRO A 38 9.24 24.46 6.57
C PRO A 38 9.99 24.98 5.33
N ASN A 39 10.93 24.21 4.77
CA ASN A 39 11.74 24.60 3.62
C ASN A 39 11.44 23.69 2.41
N PRO A 40 11.56 24.19 1.17
CA PRO A 40 11.53 23.32 0.00
C PRO A 40 12.67 22.30 0.06
N ILE A 41 12.37 21.03 -0.18
CA ILE A 41 13.35 19.93 -0.19
C ILE A 41 13.36 19.14 -1.50
N PHE A 42 12.50 19.50 -2.45
CA PHE A 42 12.41 18.83 -3.74
C PHE A 42 13.03 19.68 -4.84
N ILE A 43 13.73 19.02 -5.77
CA ILE A 43 14.31 19.68 -6.93
C ILE A 43 13.24 20.42 -7.74
N TRP A 44 13.61 21.59 -8.25
CA TRP A 44 12.77 22.32 -9.17
C TRP A 44 12.87 21.76 -10.59
N TYR A 45 11.72 21.70 -11.25
CA TYR A 45 11.60 21.44 -12.68
C TYR A 45 11.00 22.66 -13.39
N PRO A 46 11.58 23.14 -14.50
CA PRO A 46 11.02 24.23 -15.28
C PRO A 46 9.63 23.88 -15.82
N GLN A 47 8.70 24.81 -15.68
CA GLN A 47 7.35 24.75 -16.22
C GLN A 47 7.12 25.91 -17.22
N PRO A 48 6.65 25.63 -18.45
CA PRO A 48 6.49 24.31 -19.02
C PRO A 48 7.85 23.63 -19.27
N SER A 49 7.87 22.30 -19.29
CA SER A 49 9.08 21.56 -19.67
C SER A 49 9.46 21.85 -21.14
N SER A 50 10.73 22.14 -21.40
CA SER A 50 11.24 22.33 -22.77
C SER A 50 11.24 21.01 -23.55
N VAL A 51 10.91 21.05 -24.85
CA VAL A 51 11.01 19.90 -25.76
C VAL A 51 12.45 19.38 -25.86
N SER A 52 13.45 20.27 -25.79
CA SER A 52 14.88 19.87 -25.80
C SER A 52 15.33 19.25 -24.48
N MET A 53 14.67 19.61 -23.38
CA MET A 53 14.96 19.16 -22.02
C MET A 53 13.70 18.64 -21.32
N PRO A 54 13.22 17.44 -21.69
CA PRO A 54 12.12 16.78 -20.99
C PRO A 54 12.43 16.57 -19.51
N ARG A 55 11.37 16.48 -18.69
CA ARG A 55 11.48 16.21 -17.25
C ARG A 55 12.26 14.93 -16.95
N THR A 56 12.14 13.91 -17.80
CA THR A 56 12.89 12.65 -17.69
C THR A 56 14.41 12.86 -17.80
N LYS A 57 14.86 13.64 -18.80
CA LYS A 57 16.29 14.00 -18.92
C LYS A 57 16.78 14.80 -17.72
N LEU A 58 15.97 15.73 -17.20
CA LEU A 58 16.33 16.49 -15.99
C LEU A 58 16.43 15.57 -14.77
N HIS A 59 15.51 14.62 -14.62
CA HIS A 59 15.57 13.60 -13.58
C HIS A 59 16.87 12.78 -13.67
N GLU A 60 17.25 12.33 -14.87
CA GLU A 60 18.51 11.62 -15.11
C GLU A 60 19.73 12.47 -14.75
N ILE A 61 19.73 13.75 -15.14
CA ILE A 61 20.81 14.69 -14.80
C ILE A 61 20.93 14.84 -13.28
N TYR A 62 19.84 15.11 -12.57
CA TYR A 62 19.85 15.24 -11.11
C TYR A 62 20.30 13.95 -10.43
N GLY A 63 19.87 12.78 -10.92
CA GLY A 63 20.37 11.49 -10.45
C GLY A 63 21.87 11.32 -10.69
N SER A 64 22.37 11.68 -11.87
CA SER A 64 23.79 11.56 -12.24
C SER A 64 24.73 12.41 -11.38
N ILE A 65 24.26 13.55 -10.87
CA ILE A 65 25.04 14.40 -9.95
C ILE A 65 24.88 13.98 -8.48
N GLY A 66 24.13 12.92 -8.20
CA GLY A 66 24.00 12.30 -6.90
C GLY A 66 22.86 12.83 -6.03
N VAL A 67 21.79 13.39 -6.63
CA VAL A 67 20.55 13.69 -5.90
C VAL A 67 19.79 12.38 -5.71
N LEU A 68 19.38 12.09 -4.48
CA LEU A 68 18.69 10.85 -4.16
C LEU A 68 17.17 10.96 -4.38
N PRO A 69 16.50 9.89 -4.84
CA PRO A 69 15.04 9.81 -4.83
C PRO A 69 14.48 9.81 -3.40
N ILE A 70 13.31 10.42 -3.21
CA ILE A 70 12.67 10.47 -1.90
C ILE A 70 12.26 9.07 -1.43
N SER A 71 11.78 8.23 -2.36
CA SER A 71 11.41 6.83 -2.10
C SER A 71 12.55 6.01 -1.47
N LYS A 72 13.79 6.35 -1.78
CA LYS A 72 15.00 5.67 -1.28
C LYS A 72 15.63 6.32 -0.05
N SER A 73 15.21 7.53 0.30
CA SER A 73 15.83 8.35 1.35
C SER A 73 15.02 8.35 2.64
N VAL A 74 13.74 8.01 2.56
CA VAL A 74 12.83 8.02 3.70
C VAL A 74 12.98 6.74 4.52
N GLN A 75 13.06 6.89 5.83
CA GLN A 75 12.95 5.78 6.77
C GLN A 75 11.53 5.76 7.34
N ARG A 76 10.81 4.65 7.11
CA ARG A 76 9.54 4.36 7.77
C ARG A 76 9.86 3.79 9.16
N LYS A 77 9.40 4.45 10.22
CA LYS A 77 9.44 3.91 11.58
C LYS A 77 8.12 3.21 11.85
N GLU A 78 8.21 1.99 12.37
CA GLU A 78 7.05 1.24 12.83
C GLU A 78 6.27 2.07 13.85
N SER A 79 4.95 2.04 13.75
CA SER A 79 4.14 2.83 14.66
C SER A 79 3.90 2.09 15.96
N SER A 80 3.89 2.85 17.04
CA SER A 80 3.08 2.50 18.20
C SER A 80 1.61 2.56 17.80
N THR A 81 0.85 1.51 18.09
CA THR A 81 -0.61 1.64 18.23
C THR A 81 -0.85 2.71 19.30
N LEU A 82 -1.53 3.80 18.94
CA LEU A 82 -2.04 4.74 19.93
C LEU A 82 -2.96 3.96 20.89
N ASP A 83 -2.97 4.32 22.18
CA ASP A 83 -3.96 3.87 23.17
C ASP A 83 -5.37 4.28 22.71
N CYS A 84 -5.91 3.58 21.72
CA CYS A 84 -7.23 3.76 21.17
C CYS A 84 -8.07 2.56 21.60
N GLU A 85 -9.37 2.79 21.74
CA GLU A 85 -10.31 1.68 21.92
C GLU A 85 -10.25 0.78 20.67
N ILE A 86 -9.90 -0.48 20.91
CA ILE A 86 -9.82 -1.51 19.89
C ILE A 86 -11.03 -2.43 20.08
N LYS A 87 -11.78 -2.66 19.01
CA LYS A 87 -12.88 -3.62 19.00
C LYS A 87 -12.52 -4.79 18.09
N GLU A 88 -12.52 -6.00 18.65
CA GLU A 88 -12.41 -7.21 17.84
C GLU A 88 -13.70 -7.44 17.05
N VAL A 89 -13.57 -7.73 15.77
CA VAL A 89 -14.69 -8.00 14.86
C VAL A 89 -14.45 -9.31 14.10
N SER A 90 -15.55 -9.96 13.68
CA SER A 90 -15.47 -11.17 12.87
C SER A 90 -14.76 -10.86 11.55
N PRO A 91 -13.64 -11.54 11.21
CA PRO A 91 -12.90 -11.29 9.98
C PRO A 91 -13.75 -11.43 8.72
N ARG A 92 -14.69 -12.39 8.74
CA ARG A 92 -15.56 -12.77 7.64
C ARG A 92 -16.72 -11.79 7.41
N GLU A 93 -17.15 -11.12 8.47
CA GLU A 93 -18.19 -10.09 8.39
C GLU A 93 -17.60 -8.73 8.00
N ALA A 94 -16.31 -8.49 8.31
CA ALA A 94 -15.68 -7.19 8.13
C ALA A 94 -14.92 -7.04 6.80
N LEU A 95 -13.94 -7.92 6.51
CA LEU A 95 -12.93 -7.68 5.46
C LEU A 95 -12.59 -8.91 4.61
N ILE A 96 -12.54 -10.09 5.22
CA ILE A 96 -12.02 -11.32 4.60
C ILE A 96 -13.16 -12.12 3.98
N LYS A 97 -13.63 -11.62 2.82
CA LYS A 97 -14.70 -12.26 2.04
C LYS A 97 -14.19 -13.48 1.26
N ARG A 98 -15.08 -14.41 0.96
CA ARG A 98 -14.78 -15.60 0.14
C ARG A 98 -14.16 -15.23 -1.21
N GLU A 99 -14.73 -14.24 -1.88
CA GLU A 99 -14.27 -13.82 -3.22
C GLU A 99 -12.92 -13.09 -3.20
N LEU A 100 -12.53 -12.47 -2.07
CA LEU A 100 -11.15 -12.02 -1.87
C LEU A 100 -10.19 -13.21 -1.86
N ILE A 101 -10.52 -14.26 -1.11
CA ILE A 101 -9.67 -15.46 -1.03
C ILE A 101 -9.56 -16.14 -2.39
N ARG A 102 -10.68 -16.21 -3.11
CA ARG A 102 -10.75 -16.71 -4.47
C ARG A 102 -9.81 -15.94 -5.41
N LEU A 103 -9.88 -14.61 -5.36
CA LEU A 103 -9.01 -13.72 -6.14
C LEU A 103 -7.53 -13.96 -5.84
N VAL A 104 -7.17 -14.06 -4.56
CA VAL A 104 -5.80 -14.32 -4.10
C VAL A 104 -5.31 -15.69 -4.56
N LEU A 105 -6.09 -16.75 -4.38
CA LEU A 105 -5.73 -18.10 -4.82
C LEU A 105 -5.51 -18.14 -6.34
N GLY A 106 -6.37 -17.47 -7.10
CA GLY A 106 -6.23 -17.33 -8.56
C GLY A 106 -4.95 -16.61 -8.98
N TYR A 107 -4.50 -15.61 -8.21
CA TYR A 107 -3.22 -14.94 -8.46
C TYR A 107 -2.02 -15.82 -8.09
N LEU A 108 -2.04 -16.43 -6.91
CA LEU A 108 -0.93 -17.26 -6.41
C LEU A 108 -0.72 -18.53 -7.24
N SER A 109 -1.74 -18.98 -7.99
CA SER A 109 -1.69 -20.13 -8.88
C SER A 109 -0.94 -19.85 -10.19
N ASP A 110 -0.65 -18.58 -10.49
CA ASP A 110 0.08 -18.20 -11.69
C ASP A 110 1.49 -18.82 -11.67
N PRO A 111 1.93 -19.48 -12.76
CA PRO A 111 3.22 -20.15 -12.80
C PRO A 111 4.42 -19.24 -12.48
N SER A 112 4.33 -17.94 -12.73
CA SER A 112 5.40 -16.98 -12.43
C SER A 112 5.57 -16.72 -10.93
N ILE A 113 4.56 -17.01 -10.10
CA ILE A 113 4.66 -16.94 -8.64
C ILE A 113 5.41 -18.14 -8.06
N ASN A 114 5.38 -19.29 -8.76
CA ASN A 114 6.06 -20.52 -8.37
C ASN A 114 5.67 -21.02 -6.95
N MET A 115 4.36 -21.24 -6.76
CA MET A 115 3.79 -21.82 -5.53
C MET A 115 2.96 -23.07 -5.85
N ASP A 116 3.26 -24.18 -5.15
CA ASP A 116 2.41 -25.38 -5.15
C ASP A 116 1.12 -25.16 -4.34
N ALA A 117 0.15 -26.06 -4.49
CA ALA A 117 -1.16 -25.94 -3.84
C ALA A 117 -1.08 -25.81 -2.32
N ASN A 118 -0.21 -26.58 -1.67
CA ASN A 118 -0.04 -26.52 -0.22
C ASN A 118 0.47 -25.16 0.23
N LYS A 119 1.47 -24.59 -0.46
CA LYS A 119 1.99 -23.25 -0.16
C LYS A 119 0.93 -22.18 -0.33
N ARG A 120 0.17 -22.21 -1.43
CA ARG A 120 -0.91 -21.23 -1.69
C ARG A 120 -1.97 -21.27 -0.59
N GLN A 121 -2.42 -22.47 -0.24
CA GLN A 121 -3.45 -22.67 0.77
C GLN A 121 -2.96 -22.29 2.18
N LEU A 122 -1.70 -22.58 2.52
CA LEU A 122 -1.09 -22.13 3.78
C LEU A 122 -1.01 -20.60 3.86
N SER A 123 -0.60 -19.93 2.78
CA SER A 123 -0.55 -18.45 2.73
C SER A 123 -1.93 -17.84 2.95
N VAL A 124 -2.94 -18.36 2.27
CA VAL A 124 -4.32 -17.89 2.40
C VAL A 124 -4.93 -18.26 3.76
N LYS A 125 -4.55 -19.40 4.34
CA LYS A 125 -4.98 -19.79 5.68
C LYS A 125 -4.49 -18.79 6.73
N ALA A 126 -3.26 -18.30 6.60
CA ALA A 126 -2.76 -17.24 7.47
C ALA A 126 -3.62 -15.97 7.41
N LEU A 127 -4.24 -15.67 6.25
CA LEU A 127 -5.19 -14.58 6.10
C LEU A 127 -6.59 -14.90 6.68
N LEU A 128 -7.04 -16.14 6.56
CA LEU A 128 -8.33 -16.58 7.10
C LEU A 128 -8.34 -16.64 8.63
N ASP A 129 -7.19 -16.93 9.24
CA ASP A 129 -7.01 -17.11 10.67
C ASP A 129 -6.60 -15.81 11.39
N VAL A 130 -6.66 -14.64 10.73
CA VAL A 130 -6.35 -13.35 11.35
C VAL A 130 -7.44 -12.91 12.32
N ASN A 131 -7.04 -12.26 13.40
CA ASN A 131 -7.94 -11.51 14.28
C ASN A 131 -8.05 -10.08 13.74
N VAL A 132 -9.28 -9.64 13.42
CA VAL A 132 -9.52 -8.30 12.89
C VAL A 132 -9.91 -7.36 14.03
N PHE A 133 -9.21 -6.24 14.10
CA PHE A 133 -9.34 -5.23 15.13
C PHE A 133 -9.71 -3.89 14.51
N GLU A 134 -10.91 -3.42 14.77
CA GLU A 134 -11.32 -2.07 14.39
C GLU A 134 -10.82 -1.04 15.39
N THR A 135 -10.36 0.09 14.85
CA THR A 135 -9.83 1.22 15.62
C THR A 135 -10.64 2.48 15.31
N GLU A 136 -10.94 3.26 16.36
CA GLU A 136 -11.56 4.60 16.25
C GLU A 136 -10.56 5.67 15.77
N GLY A 137 -9.27 5.47 16.07
CA GLY A 137 -8.17 6.35 15.69
C GLY A 137 -7.63 6.11 14.28
N LEU A 138 -6.66 6.92 13.86
CA LEU A 138 -5.86 6.68 12.66
C LEU A 138 -4.63 5.86 13.06
N ILE A 139 -4.20 4.89 12.25
CA ILE A 139 -2.95 4.16 12.47
C ILE A 139 -1.82 5.08 11.99
N SER A 140 -1.26 5.88 12.88
CA SER A 140 -0.23 6.86 12.51
C SER A 140 1.06 6.16 12.12
N VAL A 141 1.63 6.40 10.95
CA VAL A 141 2.99 5.95 10.60
C VAL A 141 3.93 7.13 10.53
N SER A 142 5.06 7.00 11.21
CA SER A 142 6.09 8.02 11.25
C SER A 142 7.13 7.75 10.17
N TYR A 143 7.35 8.76 9.33
CA TYR A 143 8.42 8.79 8.36
C TYR A 143 9.47 9.79 8.84
N SER A 144 10.74 9.41 8.74
CA SER A 144 11.85 10.31 9.00
C SER A 144 12.76 10.40 7.80
N LEU A 145 13.08 11.64 7.42
CA LEU A 145 14.02 11.97 6.35
C LEU A 145 15.23 12.65 6.98
N SER A 146 16.39 12.03 6.82
CA SER A 146 17.65 12.57 7.35
C SER A 146 18.29 13.47 6.30
N LEU A 147 18.54 14.73 6.66
CA LEU A 147 19.27 15.68 5.83
C LEU A 147 20.76 15.59 6.16
N SER A 148 21.61 15.82 5.17
CA SER A 148 23.07 15.79 5.37
C SER A 148 23.57 16.96 6.21
N SER A 149 22.77 18.02 6.35
CA SER A 149 22.94 19.07 7.36
C SER A 149 22.79 18.59 8.83
N GLY A 150 22.45 17.32 9.06
CA GLY A 150 22.23 16.74 10.39
C GLY A 150 20.83 17.04 10.96
N LYS A 151 19.96 17.68 10.18
CA LYS A 151 18.56 17.90 10.52
C LYS A 151 17.70 16.72 10.09
N ASN A 152 16.70 16.37 10.88
CA ASN A 152 15.72 15.36 10.51
C ASN A 152 14.36 16.02 10.30
N ILE A 153 13.70 15.66 9.20
CA ILE A 153 12.30 16.02 8.96
C ILE A 153 11.48 14.79 9.32
N ASN A 154 10.60 14.93 10.30
CA ASN A 154 9.65 13.88 10.65
C ASN A 154 8.30 14.26 10.05
N ALA A 155 7.66 13.30 9.41
CA ALA A 155 6.32 13.44 8.88
C ALA A 155 5.48 12.27 9.39
N THR A 156 4.21 12.54 9.70
CA THR A 156 3.29 11.49 10.16
C THR A 156 2.21 11.33 9.11
N ALA A 157 2.10 10.14 8.53
CA ALA A 157 0.96 9.77 7.70
C ALA A 157 -0.04 8.95 8.53
N CYS A 158 -1.25 8.82 8.02
CA CYS A 158 -2.26 7.97 8.60
C CYS A 158 -2.50 6.78 7.68
N GLU A 159 -2.16 5.59 8.16
CA GLU A 159 -2.56 4.35 7.54
C GLU A 159 -3.95 3.97 8.04
N MET A 160 -4.73 3.37 7.14
CA MET A 160 -6.07 2.89 7.48
C MET A 160 -6.06 1.42 7.88
N ILE A 161 -5.06 0.66 7.41
CA ILE A 161 -4.97 -0.78 7.62
C ILE A 161 -3.51 -1.18 7.87
N ARG A 162 -3.33 -2.12 8.80
CA ARG A 162 -2.05 -2.78 9.07
C ARG A 162 -2.28 -4.25 9.36
N TRP A 163 -1.45 -5.09 8.75
CA TRP A 163 -1.37 -6.51 9.11
C TRP A 163 -0.06 -6.83 9.83
N GLU A 164 -0.14 -7.23 11.09
CA GLU A 164 0.95 -7.83 11.86
C GLU A 164 0.88 -9.36 11.72
N ARG A 165 1.63 -9.89 10.76
CA ARG A 165 1.61 -11.32 10.41
C ARG A 165 2.03 -12.23 11.57
N GLU A 166 3.03 -11.82 12.33
CA GLU A 166 3.62 -12.62 13.42
C GLU A 166 2.65 -12.86 14.57
N THR A 167 1.74 -11.90 14.80
CA THR A 167 0.73 -11.96 15.84
C THR A 167 -0.65 -12.31 15.29
N SER A 168 -0.76 -12.53 13.97
CA SER A 168 -2.01 -12.73 13.23
C SER A 168 -3.05 -11.62 13.48
N LYS A 169 -2.63 -10.36 13.61
CA LYS A 169 -3.53 -9.23 13.89
C LYS A 169 -3.66 -8.31 12.69
N LEU A 170 -4.90 -8.07 12.26
CA LEU A 170 -5.22 -7.09 11.23
C LEU A 170 -5.95 -5.91 11.87
N PHE A 171 -5.29 -4.76 11.92
CA PHE A 171 -5.89 -3.52 12.38
C PHE A 171 -6.50 -2.77 11.21
N SER A 172 -7.72 -2.30 11.37
CA SER A 172 -8.43 -1.50 10.38
C SER A 172 -9.10 -0.30 11.04
N GLN A 173 -9.17 0.82 10.34
CA GLN A 173 -10.09 1.88 10.69
C GLN A 173 -11.53 1.45 10.35
N LYS A 174 -12.51 1.95 11.11
CA LYS A 174 -13.93 1.73 10.81
C LYS A 174 -14.31 2.20 9.40
N ILE A 175 -14.92 1.29 8.64
CA ILE A 175 -15.41 1.52 7.27
C ILE A 175 -16.53 2.58 7.23
N GLU A 176 -17.30 2.73 8.32
CA GLU A 176 -18.38 3.74 8.42
C GLU A 176 -17.87 5.18 8.27
N ARG A 177 -16.57 5.43 8.44
CA ARG A 177 -15.95 6.75 8.25
C ARG A 177 -15.69 7.09 6.77
N LEU A 178 -15.85 6.13 5.85
CA LEU A 178 -15.56 6.36 4.44
C LEU A 178 -16.62 7.28 3.82
N SER A 179 -16.24 8.54 3.58
CA SER A 179 -17.13 9.55 3.00
C SER A 179 -16.77 9.83 1.54
N GLY A 180 -17.48 9.16 0.63
CA GLY A 180 -17.35 9.38 -0.81
C GLY A 180 -16.24 8.56 -1.48
N GLN A 181 -16.04 8.81 -2.79
CA GLN A 181 -15.18 7.98 -3.66
C GLN A 181 -13.69 8.04 -3.29
N LYS A 182 -13.20 9.21 -2.87
CA LYS A 182 -11.80 9.38 -2.47
C LYS A 182 -11.44 8.46 -1.30
N ASP A 183 -12.25 8.49 -0.24
CA ASP A 183 -12.01 7.70 0.97
C ASP A 183 -12.10 6.20 0.66
N ARG A 184 -13.06 5.78 -0.19
CA ARG A 184 -13.17 4.39 -0.66
C ARG A 184 -11.91 3.92 -1.39
N ILE A 185 -11.39 4.72 -2.33
CA ILE A 185 -10.16 4.38 -3.06
C ILE A 185 -8.96 4.34 -2.12
N GLN A 186 -8.87 5.30 -1.19
CA GLN A 186 -7.79 5.37 -0.21
C GLN A 186 -7.79 4.12 0.69
N PHE A 187 -8.94 3.75 1.24
CA PHE A 187 -9.08 2.54 2.05
C PHE A 187 -8.74 1.28 1.25
N ALA A 188 -9.28 1.14 0.03
CA ALA A 188 -8.97 0.02 -0.86
C ALA A 188 -7.47 -0.11 -1.13
N THR A 189 -6.77 1.03 -1.29
CA THR A 189 -5.33 1.07 -1.51
C THR A 189 -4.57 0.55 -0.30
N TYR A 190 -4.88 1.04 0.91
CA TYR A 190 -4.22 0.55 2.14
C TYR A 190 -4.55 -0.92 2.44
N PHE A 191 -5.81 -1.32 2.23
CA PHE A 191 -6.23 -2.70 2.37
C PHE A 191 -5.45 -3.63 1.47
N ALA A 192 -5.46 -3.33 0.17
CA ALA A 192 -4.79 -4.17 -0.79
C ALA A 192 -3.29 -4.27 -0.55
N GLN A 193 -2.65 -3.15 -0.18
CA GLN A 193 -1.23 -3.13 0.14
C GLN A 193 -0.91 -3.99 1.35
N ALA A 194 -1.63 -3.82 2.47
CA ALA A 194 -1.39 -4.59 3.69
C ALA A 194 -1.56 -6.10 3.47
N ILE A 195 -2.59 -6.50 2.70
CA ILE A 195 -2.85 -7.90 2.39
C ILE A 195 -1.76 -8.47 1.46
N ALA A 196 -1.39 -7.74 0.41
CA ALA A 196 -0.35 -8.18 -0.52
C ALA A 196 1.02 -8.30 0.15
N GLU A 197 1.40 -7.34 0.99
CA GLU A 197 2.64 -7.38 1.79
C GLU A 197 2.65 -8.60 2.72
N GLY A 198 1.55 -8.86 3.42
CA GLY A 198 1.46 -10.01 4.33
C GLY A 198 1.54 -11.37 3.62
N LEU A 199 0.98 -11.49 2.41
CA LEU A 199 0.97 -12.73 1.63
C LEU A 199 2.27 -12.98 0.85
N LEU A 200 2.90 -11.92 0.34
CA LEU A 200 4.04 -11.98 -0.59
C LEU A 200 5.32 -11.35 -0.01
N TRP A 201 5.50 -11.38 1.31
CA TRP A 201 6.68 -10.82 1.98
C TRP A 201 8.03 -11.37 1.47
N GLU A 202 8.06 -12.60 0.92
CA GLU A 202 9.26 -13.18 0.28
C GLU A 202 9.42 -12.81 -1.21
N LYS A 203 8.45 -12.08 -1.78
CA LYS A 203 8.33 -11.75 -3.22
C LYS A 203 7.93 -10.29 -3.42
N GLU A 204 8.76 -9.38 -2.92
CA GLU A 204 8.50 -7.93 -2.92
C GLU A 204 8.17 -7.37 -4.31
N ASP A 205 8.77 -7.93 -5.37
CA ASP A 205 8.55 -7.56 -6.76
C ASP A 205 7.12 -7.86 -7.27
N ARG A 206 6.39 -8.74 -6.58
CA ARG A 206 5.03 -9.16 -6.94
C ARG A 206 3.94 -8.47 -6.10
N ILE A 207 4.31 -7.79 -5.01
CA ILE A 207 3.36 -7.12 -4.10
C ILE A 207 2.51 -6.11 -4.84
N ALA A 208 3.11 -5.27 -5.69
CA ALA A 208 2.39 -4.22 -6.43
C ALA A 208 1.29 -4.80 -7.33
N GLU A 209 1.55 -5.93 -8.00
CA GLU A 209 0.60 -6.56 -8.91
C GLU A 209 -0.61 -7.13 -8.15
N LEU A 210 -0.35 -7.87 -7.05
CA LEU A 210 -1.43 -8.40 -6.21
C LEU A 210 -2.22 -7.27 -5.53
N SER A 211 -1.54 -6.21 -5.06
CA SER A 211 -2.17 -5.03 -4.46
C SER A 211 -3.14 -4.36 -5.44
N GLU A 212 -2.75 -4.14 -6.69
CA GLU A 212 -3.67 -3.58 -7.68
C GLU A 212 -4.89 -4.47 -7.95
N LEU A 213 -4.70 -5.80 -7.96
CA LEU A 213 -5.77 -6.75 -8.15
C LEU A 213 -6.77 -6.75 -6.98
N ILE A 214 -6.27 -6.80 -5.74
CA ILE A 214 -7.11 -6.76 -4.53
C ILE A 214 -7.84 -5.43 -4.42
N LYS A 215 -7.19 -4.31 -4.75
CA LYS A 215 -7.81 -2.98 -4.76
C LYS A 215 -9.00 -2.94 -5.72
N LEU A 216 -8.85 -3.48 -6.92
CA LEU A 216 -9.95 -3.58 -7.88
C LEU A 216 -11.07 -4.48 -7.37
N GLY A 217 -10.73 -5.62 -6.77
CA GLY A 217 -11.72 -6.51 -6.14
C GLY A 217 -12.51 -5.82 -5.02
N TRP A 218 -11.84 -5.04 -4.18
CA TRP A 218 -12.48 -4.26 -3.12
C TRP A 218 -13.46 -3.22 -3.68
N LEU A 219 -13.06 -2.50 -4.73
CA LEU A 219 -13.93 -1.49 -5.36
C LEU A 219 -15.15 -2.10 -6.06
N LEU A 220 -15.08 -3.39 -6.41
CA LEU A 220 -16.19 -4.20 -6.94
C LEU A 220 -16.98 -4.91 -5.82
N ASP A 221 -16.74 -4.53 -4.56
CA ASP A 221 -17.33 -5.11 -3.34
C ASP A 221 -17.10 -6.63 -3.18
N PHE A 222 -16.15 -7.18 -3.94
CA PHE A 222 -15.92 -8.61 -4.15
C PHE A 222 -17.18 -9.38 -4.55
N GLU A 223 -17.95 -8.83 -5.49
CA GLU A 223 -19.09 -9.54 -6.09
C GLU A 223 -18.63 -10.72 -6.96
N GLU A 224 -19.29 -11.88 -6.83
CA GLU A 224 -18.80 -13.16 -7.34
C GLU A 224 -18.62 -13.15 -8.87
N GLU A 225 -19.61 -12.67 -9.61
CA GLU A 225 -19.58 -12.60 -11.07
C GLU A 225 -18.51 -11.64 -11.58
N ALA A 226 -18.35 -10.48 -10.93
CA ALA A 226 -17.32 -9.49 -11.24
C ALA A 226 -15.92 -10.03 -10.96
N ILE A 227 -15.72 -10.73 -9.84
CA ILE A 227 -14.43 -11.38 -9.52
C ILE A 227 -14.14 -12.52 -10.49
N ALA A 228 -15.13 -13.34 -10.83
CA ALA A 228 -14.97 -14.38 -11.85
C ALA A 228 -14.61 -13.81 -13.23
N PHE A 229 -15.21 -12.68 -13.61
CA PHE A 229 -14.84 -11.97 -14.83
C PHE A 229 -13.43 -11.37 -14.74
N LEU A 230 -13.08 -10.75 -13.61
CA LEU A 230 -11.76 -10.17 -13.37
C LEU A 230 -10.65 -11.21 -13.52
N LEU A 231 -10.80 -12.38 -12.88
CA LEU A 231 -9.87 -13.50 -13.01
C LEU A 231 -9.65 -13.88 -14.48
N LYS A 232 -10.73 -14.02 -15.27
CA LYS A 232 -10.64 -14.30 -16.71
C LYS A 232 -9.89 -13.22 -17.47
N THR A 233 -10.18 -11.94 -17.23
CA THR A 233 -9.48 -10.84 -17.93
C THR A 233 -7.99 -10.76 -17.59
N LYS A 234 -7.58 -11.29 -16.44
CA LYS A 234 -6.20 -11.37 -15.99
C LYS A 234 -5.53 -12.71 -16.32
N ASN A 235 -6.24 -13.62 -17.01
CA ASN A 235 -5.79 -14.99 -17.29
C ASN A 235 -5.42 -15.79 -16.02
N LEU A 236 -6.07 -15.48 -14.90
CA LEU A 236 -5.89 -16.16 -13.64
C LEU A 236 -6.93 -17.27 -13.51
N GLN A 237 -6.52 -18.40 -12.95
CA GLN A 237 -7.38 -19.57 -12.79
C GLN A 237 -7.24 -20.16 -11.40
N ILE A 238 -8.28 -20.85 -10.95
CA ILE A 238 -8.28 -21.55 -9.68
C ILE A 238 -8.32 -23.04 -9.99
N PHE A 239 -7.41 -23.79 -9.36
CA PHE A 239 -7.33 -25.22 -9.53
C PHE A 239 -8.34 -25.94 -8.62
N MET A 240 -8.64 -27.20 -8.91
CA MET A 240 -9.67 -27.95 -8.20
C MET A 240 -9.40 -28.05 -6.70
N GLU A 241 -8.15 -28.26 -6.31
CA GLU A 241 -7.72 -28.37 -4.91
C GLU A 241 -7.98 -27.07 -4.14
N ASP A 242 -7.84 -25.92 -4.80
CA ASP A 242 -8.08 -24.60 -4.23
C ASP A 242 -9.57 -24.27 -4.14
N GLU A 243 -10.38 -24.73 -5.10
CA GLU A 243 -11.85 -24.67 -5.02
C GLU A 243 -12.40 -25.55 -3.89
N GLU A 244 -11.85 -26.75 -3.68
CA GLU A 244 -12.22 -27.62 -2.56
C GLU A 244 -11.85 -27.00 -1.21
N PHE A 245 -10.63 -26.45 -1.11
CA PHE A 245 -10.20 -25.71 0.06
C PHE A 245 -11.13 -24.52 0.36
N LEU A 246 -11.46 -23.71 -0.66
CA LEU A 246 -12.35 -22.55 -0.52
C LEU A 246 -13.74 -22.97 -0.04
N LYS A 247 -14.30 -24.05 -0.59
CA LYS A 247 -15.60 -24.60 -0.16
C LYS A 247 -15.56 -25.07 1.28
N SER A 248 -14.49 -25.76 1.70
CA SER A 248 -14.31 -26.22 3.07
C SER A 248 -14.21 -25.02 4.03
N ALA A 249 -13.37 -24.04 3.71
CA ALA A 249 -13.13 -22.86 4.53
C ALA A 249 -14.39 -22.00 4.73
N PHE A 250 -15.30 -21.95 3.74
CA PHE A 250 -16.53 -21.16 3.78
C PHE A 250 -17.81 -22.01 3.85
N SER A 251 -17.69 -23.29 4.23
CA SER A 251 -18.87 -24.13 4.46
C SER A 251 -19.67 -23.56 5.64
N THR A 252 -20.91 -23.17 5.40
CA THR A 252 -21.87 -22.88 6.46
C THR A 252 -22.17 -24.20 7.17
N LEU A 253 -22.05 -24.22 8.51
CA LEU A 253 -22.69 -25.28 9.29
C LEU A 253 -24.18 -25.31 8.92
N PRO A 254 -24.76 -26.47 8.58
CA PRO A 254 -26.20 -26.57 8.38
C PRO A 254 -26.90 -26.45 9.75
N GLY A 255 -27.61 -25.34 9.95
CA GLY A 255 -28.39 -25.01 11.14
C GLY A 255 -27.89 -23.70 11.73
N GLU A 256 -28.58 -22.57 11.55
CA GLU A 256 -29.93 -22.35 12.07
C GLU A 256 -30.82 -21.68 11.01
N ALA A 257 -31.80 -22.44 10.51
CA ALA A 257 -33.07 -21.87 10.10
C ALA A 257 -34.05 -22.11 11.26
N LYS A 258 -34.45 -21.03 11.92
CA LYS A 258 -35.76 -20.90 12.55
C LYS A 258 -36.18 -19.44 12.55
#